data_AF-A0A6G0NT73-F1
#
_entry.id   AF-A0A6G0NT73-F1
#
_cell.length_a   1.000
_cell.length_b   1.000
_cell.length_c   1.000
_cell.angle_alpha   90.00
_cell.angle_beta   90.00
_cell.angle_gamma   90.00
#
_symmetry.space_group_name_H-M   'P 1'
#
loop_
_entity.id
_entity.type
_entity.pdbx_description
1 polymer ?
#
loop_
_entity_poly.entity_id
_entity_poly.type
_entity_poly.pdbx_seq_one_letter_code
_entity_poly.pdbx_strand_id
1 'polypeptide(L)'
;MTSTVRFKSDNVKVYNLNIANTVSNGGQALTVSVNATDYGFYACNPTGYQDTVLADKGRELDAKTYIIGATDFVFGRYAQAWFESCDIETIGAGYITASGREAANSSATVLGKYTR
;
A
#
# COMPACT_ATOMS: atom_id res chain seq x y z
N MET A 1 -0.02 12.05 -10.23
CA MET A 1 0.37 10.63 -10.19
C MET A 1 -0.73 9.80 -10.84
N THR A 2 -0.34 8.83 -11.67
CA THR A 2 -1.21 7.81 -12.25
C THR A 2 -1.03 6.50 -11.47
N SER A 3 -2.10 5.73 -11.33
CA SER A 3 -2.11 4.45 -10.62
C SER A 3 -2.79 3.39 -11.48
N THR A 4 -2.39 2.12 -11.38
CA THR A 4 -3.10 1.02 -12.06
C THR A 4 -4.56 0.95 -11.62
N VAL A 5 -4.82 1.03 -10.31
CA VAL A 5 -6.17 1.14 -9.76
C VAL A 5 -6.23 2.28 -8.74
N ARG A 6 -7.25 3.14 -8.88
CA ARG A 6 -7.57 4.19 -7.91
C ARG A 6 -8.96 4.02 -7.34
N PHE A 7 -9.00 4.01 -6.02
CA PHE A 7 -10.19 3.84 -5.22
C PHE A 7 -10.60 5.17 -4.58
N LYS A 8 -11.85 5.60 -4.81
CA LYS A 8 -12.39 6.91 -4.35
C LYS A 8 -13.75 6.83 -3.65
N SER A 9 -14.32 5.65 -3.52
CA SER A 9 -15.63 5.41 -2.88
C SER A 9 -15.44 4.71 -1.56
N ASP A 10 -16.16 5.11 -0.53
CA ASP A 10 -16.10 4.48 0.79
C ASP A 10 -16.59 3.01 0.78
N ASN A 11 -16.18 2.23 1.79
CA ASN A 11 -16.69 0.87 2.05
C ASN A 11 -16.46 -0.16 0.93
N VAL A 12 -15.31 -0.10 0.26
CA VAL A 12 -14.96 -1.08 -0.79
C VAL A 12 -14.04 -2.16 -0.22
N LYS A 13 -14.28 -3.37 -0.69
CA LYS A 13 -13.55 -4.56 -0.26
C LYS A 13 -13.08 -5.32 -1.50
N VAL A 14 -11.82 -5.66 -1.53
CA VAL A 14 -11.15 -6.31 -2.66
C VAL A 14 -10.59 -7.64 -2.18
N TYR A 15 -10.83 -8.70 -2.96
CA TYR A 15 -10.50 -10.06 -2.57
C TYR A 15 -9.82 -10.78 -3.71
N ASN A 16 -8.75 -11.53 -3.42
CA ASN A 16 -8.17 -12.52 -4.32
C ASN A 16 -7.73 -11.96 -5.69
N LEU A 17 -7.20 -10.72 -5.72
CA LEU A 17 -6.76 -10.06 -6.95
C LEU A 17 -5.25 -9.81 -6.98
N ASN A 18 -4.65 -10.12 -8.11
CA ASN A 18 -3.30 -9.68 -8.47
C ASN A 18 -3.41 -8.36 -9.22
N ILE A 19 -2.72 -7.32 -8.75
CA ILE A 19 -2.71 -6.00 -9.38
C ILE A 19 -1.26 -5.62 -9.56
N ALA A 20 -0.84 -5.32 -10.79
CA ALA A 20 0.56 -5.01 -11.07
C ALA A 20 0.69 -3.65 -11.74
N ASN A 21 1.71 -2.90 -11.33
CA ASN A 21 2.28 -1.84 -12.15
C ASN A 21 3.65 -2.32 -12.65
N THR A 22 3.81 -2.44 -13.97
CA THR A 22 4.98 -3.06 -14.60
C THR A 22 6.11 -2.08 -14.91
N VAL A 23 5.99 -0.83 -14.47
CA VAL A 23 7.09 0.14 -14.49
C VAL A 23 8.16 -0.31 -13.50
N SER A 24 9.40 -0.41 -13.97
CA SER A 24 10.56 -0.81 -13.16
C SER A 24 11.19 0.41 -12.46
N ASN A 25 12.52 0.57 -12.52
CA ASN A 25 13.24 1.68 -11.91
C ASN A 25 13.12 3.00 -12.73
N GLY A 26 11.88 3.38 -13.06
CA GLY A 26 11.55 4.57 -13.86
C GLY A 26 11.02 5.75 -13.04
N GLY A 27 10.98 5.63 -11.72
CA GLY A 27 10.35 6.57 -10.81
C GLY A 27 9.01 6.05 -10.25
N GLN A 28 8.24 6.95 -9.64
CA GLN A 28 7.00 6.63 -8.93
C GLN A 28 5.94 6.01 -9.83
N ALA A 29 5.45 4.82 -9.47
CA ALA A 29 4.49 4.06 -10.26
C ALA A 29 3.50 3.31 -9.38
N LEU A 30 2.39 3.97 -9.05
CA LEU A 30 1.42 3.42 -8.12
C LEU A 30 0.69 2.21 -8.70
N THR A 31 0.57 1.17 -7.89
CA THR A 31 -0.27 0.00 -8.22
C THR A 31 -1.67 0.21 -7.67
N VAL A 32 -1.76 0.55 -6.37
CA VAL A 32 -3.02 0.83 -5.68
C VAL A 32 -2.94 2.21 -5.02
N SER A 33 -4.01 2.99 -5.14
CA SER A 33 -4.20 4.23 -4.38
C SER A 33 -5.61 4.29 -3.79
N VAL A 34 -5.69 4.45 -2.47
CA VAL A 34 -6.94 4.57 -1.72
C VAL A 34 -7.12 6.00 -1.21
N ASN A 35 -8.18 6.66 -1.64
CA ASN A 35 -8.56 8.02 -1.21
C ASN A 35 -10.03 8.05 -0.77
N ALA A 36 -10.39 7.23 0.20
CA ALA A 36 -11.73 7.15 0.79
C ALA A 36 -11.61 6.56 2.21
N THR A 37 -12.68 6.11 2.87
CA THR A 37 -12.58 5.41 4.17
C THR A 37 -13.19 4.02 4.14
N ASP A 38 -12.77 3.18 5.09
CA ASP A 38 -13.25 1.82 5.31
C ASP A 38 -12.96 0.88 4.13
N TYR A 39 -11.68 0.85 3.74
CA TYR A 39 -11.17 -0.08 2.73
C TYR A 39 -10.65 -1.37 3.33
N GLY A 40 -10.84 -2.46 2.58
CA GLY A 40 -10.25 -3.76 2.88
C GLY A 40 -9.67 -4.45 1.65
N PHE A 41 -8.43 -4.93 1.75
CA PHE A 41 -7.82 -5.88 0.82
C PHE A 41 -7.57 -7.19 1.55
N TYR A 42 -8.04 -8.30 0.99
CA TYR A 42 -7.81 -9.62 1.56
C TYR A 42 -7.31 -10.59 0.51
N ALA A 43 -6.17 -11.24 0.79
CA ALA A 43 -5.52 -12.17 -0.14
C ALA A 43 -5.28 -11.54 -1.53
N CYS A 44 -4.89 -10.27 -1.54
CA CYS A 44 -4.52 -9.55 -2.76
C CYS A 44 -3.01 -9.54 -2.95
N ASN A 45 -2.56 -9.30 -4.19
CA ASN A 45 -1.14 -9.25 -4.54
C ASN A 45 -0.82 -7.96 -5.34
N PRO A 46 -0.73 -6.78 -4.69
CA PRO A 46 -0.23 -5.56 -5.34
C PRO A 46 1.29 -5.64 -5.57
N THR A 47 1.72 -5.52 -6.83
CA THR A 47 3.13 -5.61 -7.23
C THR A 47 3.59 -4.39 -8.02
N GLY A 48 4.76 -3.86 -7.65
CA GLY A 48 5.37 -2.70 -8.32
C GLY A 48 6.85 -2.54 -7.95
N TYR A 49 7.40 -1.35 -8.19
CA TYR A 49 8.80 -1.04 -7.88
C TYR A 49 8.92 0.13 -6.89
N GLN A 50 8.59 1.35 -7.31
CA GLN A 50 8.55 2.53 -6.43
C GLN A 50 7.09 2.97 -6.22
N ASP A 51 6.72 3.27 -4.98
CA ASP A 51 5.39 3.77 -4.59
C ASP A 51 4.24 2.77 -4.89
N THR A 52 4.42 1.45 -4.64
CA THR A 52 3.43 0.41 -4.98
C THR A 52 2.04 0.66 -4.38
N VAL A 53 1.93 0.86 -3.06
CA VAL A 53 0.66 1.02 -2.32
C VAL A 53 0.61 2.39 -1.65
N LEU A 54 -0.33 3.23 -2.09
CA LEU A 54 -0.64 4.52 -1.46
C LEU A 54 -1.91 4.41 -0.59
N ALA A 55 -1.71 4.37 0.71
CA ALA A 55 -2.75 4.59 1.72
C ALA A 55 -2.92 6.10 1.98
N ASP A 56 -3.72 6.78 1.17
CA ASP A 56 -3.76 8.26 1.15
C ASP A 56 -4.61 8.81 2.31
N LYS A 57 -5.84 8.31 2.45
CA LYS A 57 -6.85 8.82 3.39
C LYS A 57 -7.68 7.69 3.98
N GLY A 58 -8.21 7.89 5.18
CA GLY A 58 -9.22 7.04 5.82
C GLY A 58 -8.66 5.80 6.51
N ARG A 59 -9.56 4.89 6.90
CA ARG A 59 -9.18 3.59 7.48
C ARG A 59 -8.98 2.56 6.37
N GLU A 60 -7.87 1.85 6.42
CA GLU A 60 -7.49 0.82 5.45
C GLU A 60 -6.95 -0.42 6.17
N LEU A 61 -7.38 -1.60 5.73
CA LEU A 61 -6.92 -2.89 6.21
C LEU A 61 -6.46 -3.75 5.03
N ASP A 62 -5.19 -4.13 5.02
CA ASP A 62 -4.64 -5.17 4.17
C ASP A 62 -4.43 -6.42 5.02
N ALA A 63 -5.03 -7.55 4.65
CA ALA A 63 -4.94 -8.79 5.43
C ALA A 63 -4.60 -9.99 4.56
N LYS A 64 -3.56 -10.74 4.94
CA LYS A 64 -3.06 -11.89 4.17
C LYS A 64 -2.70 -11.52 2.72
N THR A 65 -2.27 -10.29 2.52
CA THR A 65 -1.93 -9.71 1.22
C THR A 65 -0.43 -9.85 0.99
N TYR A 66 -0.01 -10.12 -0.24
CA TYR A 66 1.39 -10.20 -0.63
C TYR A 66 1.81 -8.93 -1.39
N ILE A 67 2.73 -8.14 -0.83
CA ILE A 67 3.08 -6.82 -1.33
C ILE A 67 4.53 -6.83 -1.80
N ILE A 68 4.75 -6.41 -3.05
CA ILE A 68 6.08 -6.37 -3.66
C ILE A 68 6.48 -4.93 -3.99
N GLY A 69 7.73 -4.57 -3.66
CA GLY A 69 8.34 -3.34 -4.14
C GLY A 69 9.83 -3.21 -3.78
N ALA A 70 10.39 -2.04 -4.10
CA ALA A 70 11.79 -1.70 -3.84
C ALA A 70 11.91 -0.42 -3.01
N THR A 71 11.29 0.67 -3.46
CA THR A 71 11.44 2.01 -2.84
C THR A 71 10.09 2.56 -2.40
N ASP A 72 9.99 2.96 -1.13
CA ASP A 72 8.84 3.64 -0.54
C ASP A 72 7.49 2.97 -0.87
N PHE A 73 7.50 1.64 -1.00
CA PHE A 73 6.44 0.93 -1.72
C PHE A 73 5.18 0.69 -0.90
N VAL A 74 5.21 1.00 0.40
CA VAL A 74 4.02 1.18 1.24
C VAL A 74 4.09 2.57 1.86
N PHE A 75 3.24 3.49 1.41
CA PHE A 75 3.36 4.90 1.81
C PHE A 75 2.01 5.59 1.95
N GLY A 76 2.02 6.72 2.65
CA GLY A 76 0.80 7.46 2.98
C GLY A 76 1.03 8.60 3.95
N ARG A 77 0.06 9.51 4.01
CA ARG A 77 0.13 10.70 4.87
C ARG A 77 -1.04 10.80 5.85
N TYR A 78 -2.27 10.56 5.41
CA TYR A 78 -3.47 10.82 6.22
C TYR A 78 -4.23 9.56 6.64
N ALA A 79 -3.97 8.43 6.00
CA ALA A 79 -4.63 7.16 6.32
C ALA A 79 -4.15 6.58 7.66
N GLN A 80 -5.07 5.87 8.31
CA GLN A 80 -4.75 4.88 9.34
C GLN A 80 -4.82 3.52 8.66
N ALA A 81 -3.66 3.00 8.28
CA ALA A 81 -3.55 1.76 7.53
C ALA A 81 -2.95 0.65 8.40
N TRP A 82 -3.57 -0.53 8.38
CA TRP A 82 -3.12 -1.72 9.11
C TRP A 82 -2.85 -2.86 8.14
N PHE A 83 -1.66 -3.44 8.22
CA PHE A 83 -1.24 -4.59 7.41
C PHE A 83 -1.14 -5.83 8.30
N GLU A 84 -2.13 -6.72 8.23
CA GLU A 84 -2.28 -7.90 9.08
C GLU A 84 -1.85 -9.19 8.38
N SER A 85 -0.83 -9.87 8.92
CA SER A 85 -0.38 -11.16 8.39
C SER A 85 -0.05 -11.10 6.89
N CYS A 86 0.55 -9.99 6.45
CA CYS A 86 0.95 -9.77 5.07
C CYS A 86 2.37 -10.30 4.83
N ASP A 87 2.63 -10.73 3.60
CA ASP A 87 3.99 -11.04 3.15
C ASP A 87 4.53 -9.81 2.40
N ILE A 88 5.73 -9.34 2.77
CA ILE A 88 6.30 -8.10 2.23
C ILE A 88 7.68 -8.42 1.62
N GLU A 89 7.73 -8.50 0.29
CA GLU A 89 8.95 -8.85 -0.44
C GLU A 89 9.62 -7.61 -1.04
N THR A 90 10.91 -7.47 -0.77
CA THR A 90 11.77 -6.42 -1.35
C THR A 90 12.51 -6.96 -2.57
N ILE A 91 12.31 -6.34 -3.74
CA ILE A 91 12.95 -6.76 -5.01
C ILE A 91 14.14 -5.88 -5.43
N GLY A 92 14.52 -4.90 -4.61
CA GLY A 92 15.59 -3.97 -4.90
C GLY A 92 16.02 -3.17 -3.67
N ALA A 93 17.03 -2.33 -3.84
CA ALA A 93 17.46 -1.41 -2.79
C ALA A 93 16.41 -0.29 -2.59
N GLY A 94 16.09 0.01 -1.33
CA GLY A 94 15.17 1.07 -0.96
C GLY A 94 14.60 0.87 0.43
N TYR A 95 13.36 1.32 0.63
CA TYR A 95 12.66 1.30 1.90
C TYR A 95 11.29 0.67 1.73
N ILE A 96 10.84 -0.06 2.75
CA ILE A 96 9.49 -0.63 2.75
C ILE A 96 8.46 0.47 2.94
N THR A 97 8.66 1.34 3.94
CA THR A 97 7.68 2.36 4.30
C THR A 97 8.21 3.77 4.15
N ALA A 98 7.33 4.66 3.67
CA ALA A 98 7.55 6.11 3.71
C ALA A 98 6.32 6.79 4.35
N SER A 99 6.50 7.32 5.55
CA SER A 99 5.43 7.99 6.30
C SER A 99 5.48 9.49 6.07
N GLY A 100 4.41 10.06 5.53
CA GLY A 100 4.25 11.51 5.34
C GLY A 100 3.61 12.24 6.53
N ARG A 101 3.54 11.62 7.71
CA ARG A 101 2.79 12.14 8.87
C ARG A 101 3.27 13.53 9.31
N GLU A 102 2.33 14.40 9.72
CA GLU A 102 2.64 15.76 10.18
C GLU A 102 3.30 15.81 11.55
N ALA A 103 2.91 14.89 12.44
CA ALA A 103 3.38 14.83 13.81
C ALA A 103 3.46 13.38 14.31
N ALA A 104 4.16 13.17 15.42
CA ALA A 104 4.35 11.84 16.01
C ALA A 104 3.03 11.16 16.43
N ASN A 105 1.97 11.93 16.68
CA ASN A 105 0.65 11.46 17.08
C ASN A 105 -0.41 11.50 15.96
N SER A 106 -0.01 11.79 14.72
CA SER A 106 -0.90 11.74 13.55
C SER A 106 -1.17 10.30 13.11
N SER A 107 -2.17 10.11 12.25
CA SER A 107 -2.45 8.82 11.60
C SER A 107 -1.18 8.20 11.04
N ALA A 108 -1.04 6.89 11.19
CA ALA A 108 0.14 6.16 10.78
C ALA A 108 -0.23 4.89 10.02
N THR A 109 0.65 4.52 9.10
CA THR A 109 0.72 3.16 8.55
C THR A 109 1.42 2.27 9.56
N VAL A 110 0.75 1.19 9.96
CA VAL A 110 1.29 0.20 10.88
C VAL A 110 1.39 -1.14 10.17
N LEU A 111 2.61 -1.64 10.05
CA LEU A 111 2.87 -3.00 9.62
C LEU A 111 2.74 -3.92 10.84
N GLY A 112 1.74 -4.81 10.84
CA GLY A 112 1.48 -5.78 11.88
C GLY A 112 2.45 -6.96 11.82
N LYS A 113 2.00 -8.18 12.16
CA LYS A 113 2.81 -9.38 11.90
C LYS A 113 2.98 -9.52 10.38
N TYR A 114 4.20 -9.44 9.88
CA TYR A 114 4.52 -9.70 8.49
C TYR A 114 5.67 -10.69 8.37
N THR A 115 5.67 -11.47 7.31
CA THR A 115 6.78 -12.37 6.94
C THR A 115 7.60 -11.71 5.82
N ARG A 116 8.92 -11.90 5.88
CA ARG A 116 9.87 -11.43 4.86
C ARG A 116 9.99 -12.42 3.73
#